data_AF-A0A3B6ILH2-F1
#
_entry.id   AF-A0A3B6ILH2-F1
#
_cell.length_a   1.000
_cell.length_b   1.000
_cell.length_c   1.000
_cell.angle_alpha   90.00
_cell.angle_beta   90.00
_cell.angle_gamma   90.00
#
_symmetry.space_group_name_H-M   'P 1'
#
loop_
_entity.id
_entity.type
_entity.pdbx_description
1 polymer ?
#
loop_
_entity_poly.entity_id
_entity_poly.type
_entity_poly.pdbx_seq_one_letter_code
_entity_poly.pdbx_strand_id
1 'polypeptide(L)'
;MPSWNDKETSSDEDCEVVSMDMGLMEEPETIVKPLFYGQLELAKPKCILHQMRHVKRVAFEGTVTGRRFYGCPVQANGVNCGVVELVDGPWPPVLQRCLSKLWEMFHEQNYGRVLDKDKFEKELAKVKSEHGRELAKLKMKNDNLCIEYTKLVDDVSKMFDWQDGRVDKNVQQKQMEEELEKKKKELEEKAMLEVQMEKLKLAKEQMCILQSQADIIKNTRKAMNDVQVDRDVVMKEKAKLELAVAELLKDGYGSKEKLEQIKAILES
;
A
#
# COMPACT_ATOMS: atom_id res chain seq x y z
N MET A 1 48.83 -14.68 -43.99
CA MET A 1 49.74 -14.95 -42.86
C MET A 1 50.44 -13.65 -42.48
N PRO A 2 50.28 -13.22 -41.22
CA PRO A 2 51.41 -12.82 -40.37
C PRO A 2 51.31 -13.54 -39.00
N SER A 3 52.25 -14.42 -38.64
CA SER A 3 53.53 -14.18 -37.96
C SER A 3 53.36 -13.73 -36.51
N TRP A 4 53.39 -14.73 -35.61
CA TRP A 4 53.44 -14.59 -34.16
C TRP A 4 54.86 -14.16 -33.75
N ASN A 5 54.98 -13.19 -32.85
CA ASN A 5 56.22 -12.93 -32.11
C ASN A 5 55.92 -13.16 -30.64
N ASP A 6 56.35 -14.32 -30.15
CA ASP A 6 56.45 -14.63 -28.74
C ASP A 6 57.65 -13.87 -28.17
N LYS A 7 57.37 -12.98 -27.21
CA LYS A 7 58.42 -12.47 -26.32
C LYS A 7 57.92 -12.62 -24.89
N GLU A 8 58.22 -13.78 -24.32
CA GLU A 8 58.19 -13.97 -22.88
C GLU A 8 59.31 -13.14 -22.25
N THR A 9 58.91 -12.21 -21.39
CA THR A 9 59.76 -11.67 -20.34
C THR A 9 59.00 -11.78 -19.04
N SER A 10 59.39 -12.79 -18.27
CA SER A 10 59.23 -12.94 -16.82
C SER A 10 59.49 -11.62 -16.09
N SER A 11 58.56 -11.21 -15.21
CA SER A 11 58.87 -10.57 -13.93
C SER A 11 57.60 -10.43 -13.07
N ASP A 12 57.61 -11.17 -11.98
CA ASP A 12 57.10 -10.88 -10.64
C ASP A 12 55.61 -10.62 -10.38
N GLU A 13 55.14 -11.38 -9.41
CA GLU A 13 53.86 -11.32 -8.73
C GLU A 13 53.64 -9.95 -8.09
N ASP A 14 52.64 -9.23 -8.57
CA ASP A 14 51.83 -8.38 -7.70
C ASP A 14 50.46 -9.04 -7.61
N CYS A 15 50.29 -9.85 -6.55
CA CYS A 15 48.96 -10.19 -6.07
C CYS A 15 48.30 -8.89 -5.61
N GLU A 16 47.64 -8.18 -6.52
CA GLU A 16 46.64 -7.21 -6.14
C GLU A 16 45.62 -7.95 -5.29
N VAL A 17 45.71 -7.73 -3.99
CA VAL A 17 44.67 -8.03 -3.02
C VAL A 17 43.48 -7.22 -3.50
N VAL A 18 42.65 -7.84 -4.34
CA VAL A 18 41.29 -7.39 -4.56
C VAL A 18 40.66 -7.48 -3.19
N SER A 19 40.61 -6.32 -2.53
CA SER A 19 39.85 -6.09 -1.32
C SER A 19 38.47 -6.70 -1.60
N MET A 20 38.22 -7.87 -1.02
CA MET A 20 36.87 -8.41 -0.87
C MET A 20 36.17 -7.44 0.06
N ASP A 21 35.74 -6.31 -0.51
CA ASP A 21 34.75 -5.46 0.09
C ASP A 21 33.50 -6.32 0.18
N MET A 22 33.41 -7.03 1.31
CA MET A 22 32.26 -7.81 1.72
C MET A 22 31.20 -6.80 2.15
N GLY A 23 30.83 -5.93 1.20
CA GLY A 23 29.77 -4.97 1.33
C GLY A 23 28.54 -5.76 1.71
N LEU A 24 28.11 -5.60 2.95
CA LEU A 24 26.80 -6.00 3.43
C LEU A 24 25.79 -5.34 2.49
N MET A 25 25.40 -6.07 1.44
CA MET A 25 24.35 -5.65 0.54
C MET A 25 23.12 -5.40 1.40
N GLU A 26 22.73 -4.12 1.52
CA GLU A 26 21.53 -3.73 2.25
C GLU A 26 20.36 -4.55 1.72
N GLU A 27 19.57 -5.11 2.64
CA GLU A 27 18.45 -5.95 2.25
C GLU A 27 17.38 -5.07 1.57
N PRO A 28 17.06 -5.33 0.29
CA PRO A 28 16.14 -4.47 -0.45
C PRO A 28 14.73 -4.55 0.14
N GLU A 29 13.94 -3.50 -0.07
CA GLU A 29 12.52 -3.50 0.33
C GLU A 29 11.80 -4.74 -0.19
N THR A 30 10.81 -5.27 0.55
CA THR A 30 10.17 -6.55 0.21
C THR A 30 8.66 -6.42 0.11
N ILE A 31 8.06 -7.14 -0.83
CA ILE A 31 6.60 -7.27 -0.96
C ILE A 31 6.18 -8.67 -0.51
N VAL A 32 5.17 -8.74 0.35
CA VAL A 32 4.59 -10.00 0.82
C VAL A 32 3.77 -10.63 -0.31
N LYS A 33 4.25 -11.74 -0.90
CA LYS A 33 3.50 -12.52 -1.90
C LYS A 33 2.89 -13.78 -1.24
N PRO A 34 1.56 -13.99 -1.28
CA PRO A 34 0.90 -15.11 -0.59
C PRO A 34 1.23 -16.53 -1.07
N LEU A 35 1.97 -16.71 -2.18
CA LEU A 35 2.15 -18.02 -2.82
C LEU A 35 3.56 -18.61 -2.69
N PHE A 36 4.40 -18.06 -1.82
CA PHE A 36 5.76 -18.59 -1.60
C PHE A 36 5.86 -19.33 -0.26
N TYR A 37 5.02 -20.35 -0.06
CA TYR A 37 5.11 -21.24 1.10
C TYR A 37 6.08 -22.41 0.82
N GLY A 38 7.04 -22.59 1.72
CA GLY A 38 7.93 -23.74 1.75
C GLY A 38 8.97 -23.58 2.86
N GLN A 39 8.84 -24.37 3.92
CA GLN A 39 9.78 -24.41 5.05
C GLN A 39 11.16 -24.84 4.53
N LEU A 40 12.21 -24.05 4.84
CA LEU A 40 13.58 -24.43 4.50
C LEU A 40 13.92 -25.78 5.14
N GLU A 41 14.47 -26.69 4.35
CA GLU A 41 15.10 -27.91 4.85
C GLU A 41 16.09 -27.60 5.98
N LEU A 42 16.19 -28.54 6.94
CA LEU A 42 16.95 -28.44 8.19
C LEU A 42 18.45 -28.12 8.04
N ALA A 43 19.01 -28.18 6.83
CA ALA A 43 20.44 -28.07 6.57
C ALA A 43 20.96 -26.63 6.33
N LYS A 44 20.10 -25.62 6.19
CA LYS A 44 20.57 -24.25 5.89
C LYS A 44 21.02 -23.47 7.13
N PRO A 45 22.13 -22.70 7.04
CA PRO A 45 22.68 -21.96 8.16
C PRO A 45 21.68 -20.93 8.71
N LYS A 46 21.73 -20.71 10.03
CA LYS A 46 20.93 -19.70 10.74
C LYS A 46 21.58 -18.32 10.56
N CYS A 47 20.78 -17.26 10.68
CA CYS A 47 21.30 -15.90 10.74
C CYS A 47 22.31 -15.79 11.88
N ILE A 48 23.49 -15.21 11.62
CA ILE A 48 24.58 -15.13 12.61
C ILE A 48 24.18 -14.26 13.80
N LEU A 49 23.50 -13.15 13.54
CA LEU A 49 23.12 -12.17 14.57
C LEU A 49 21.91 -12.62 15.40
N HIS A 50 20.87 -13.14 14.75
CA HIS A 50 19.61 -13.47 15.42
C HIS A 50 19.42 -14.97 15.69
N GLN A 51 20.31 -15.82 15.19
CA GLN A 51 20.23 -17.29 15.30
C GLN A 51 18.89 -17.90 14.81
N MET A 52 18.14 -17.14 14.01
CA MET A 52 16.88 -17.55 13.40
C MET A 52 17.12 -18.11 12.00
N ARG A 53 16.24 -19.03 11.56
CA ARG A 53 16.30 -19.53 10.20
C ARG A 53 15.94 -18.43 9.21
N HIS A 54 16.69 -18.35 8.12
CA HIS A 54 16.38 -17.43 7.04
C HIS A 54 15.01 -17.73 6.45
N VAL A 55 14.33 -16.66 6.01
CA VAL A 55 13.06 -16.72 5.31
C VAL A 55 13.27 -16.35 3.84
N LYS A 56 12.49 -16.98 2.96
CA LYS A 56 12.48 -16.63 1.55
C LYS A 56 11.74 -15.31 1.37
N ARG A 57 12.39 -14.35 0.72
CA ARG A 57 11.88 -13.00 0.42
C ARG A 57 12.05 -12.68 -1.05
N VAL A 58 11.38 -11.63 -1.49
CA VAL A 58 11.46 -11.10 -2.86
C VAL A 58 11.89 -9.65 -2.77
N ALA A 59 12.96 -9.30 -3.47
CA ALA A 59 13.46 -7.94 -3.54
C ALA A 59 12.49 -7.06 -4.32
N PHE A 60 12.30 -5.84 -3.86
CA PHE A 60 11.49 -4.80 -4.45
C PHE A 60 12.27 -3.49 -4.45
N GLU A 61 13.45 -3.54 -5.07
CA GLU A 61 14.28 -2.35 -5.23
C GLU A 61 15.09 -2.45 -6.52
N GLY A 62 15.22 -1.32 -7.22
CA GLY A 62 16.08 -1.14 -8.39
C GLY A 62 16.10 -2.31 -9.39
N THR A 63 17.30 -2.68 -9.83
CA THR A 63 17.52 -3.75 -10.82
C THR A 63 17.34 -5.15 -10.25
N VAL A 64 17.16 -5.31 -8.94
CA VAL A 64 16.96 -6.61 -8.30
C VAL A 64 15.49 -6.91 -8.02
N THR A 65 14.59 -6.00 -8.40
CA THR A 65 13.14 -6.18 -8.22
C THR A 65 12.66 -7.51 -8.80
N GLY A 66 11.88 -8.23 -8.00
CA GLY A 66 11.35 -9.55 -8.31
C GLY A 66 12.31 -10.72 -8.00
N ARG A 67 13.59 -10.47 -7.68
CA ARG A 67 14.54 -11.55 -7.35
C ARG A 67 14.28 -12.12 -5.97
N ARG A 68 14.35 -13.44 -5.88
CA ARG A 68 14.19 -14.16 -4.61
C ARG A 68 15.52 -14.22 -3.87
N PHE A 69 15.45 -14.07 -2.55
CA PHE A 69 16.61 -14.13 -1.69
C PHE A 69 16.26 -14.71 -0.31
N TYR A 70 17.27 -15.15 0.44
CA TYR A 70 17.13 -15.55 1.84
C TYR A 70 17.52 -14.38 2.75
N GLY A 71 16.56 -13.90 3.53
CA GLY A 71 16.75 -12.80 4.48
C GLY A 71 16.48 -13.23 5.92
N CYS A 72 16.95 -12.44 6.88
CA CYS A 72 16.67 -12.70 8.29
C CYS A 72 15.19 -12.38 8.60
N PRO A 73 14.46 -13.23 9.35
CA PRO A 73 13.06 -12.97 9.69
C PRO A 73 12.87 -11.77 10.62
N VAL A 74 13.92 -11.34 11.33
CA VAL A 74 13.85 -10.27 12.32
C VAL A 74 13.94 -8.91 11.62
N GLN A 75 12.86 -8.14 11.68
CA GLN A 75 12.80 -6.72 11.28
C GLN A 75 12.89 -5.80 12.52
N ALA A 76 13.70 -6.16 13.51
CA ALA A 76 13.78 -5.41 14.75
C ALA A 76 14.83 -4.29 14.67
N ASN A 77 14.38 -3.05 14.89
CA ASN A 77 15.21 -1.88 15.22
C ASN A 77 16.27 -1.46 14.18
N GLY A 78 16.04 -1.73 12.90
CA GLY A 78 16.92 -1.25 11.82
C GLY A 78 18.28 -1.96 11.73
N VAL A 79 18.53 -3.01 12.52
CA VAL A 79 19.73 -3.85 12.35
C VAL A 79 19.44 -4.88 11.25
N ASN A 80 19.68 -4.45 10.02
CA ASN A 80 19.51 -5.28 8.85
C ASN A 80 20.62 -6.35 8.83
N CYS A 81 20.24 -7.63 8.88
CA CYS A 81 21.21 -8.73 8.83
C CYS A 81 21.71 -9.01 7.41
N GLY A 82 21.21 -8.26 6.43
CA GLY A 82 21.60 -8.35 5.03
C GLY A 82 21.03 -9.57 4.31
N VAL A 83 21.27 -9.59 3.01
CA VAL A 83 20.96 -10.72 2.14
C VAL A 83 21.98 -11.82 2.35
N VAL A 84 21.54 -13.03 2.71
CA VAL A 84 22.45 -14.17 2.86
C VAL A 84 22.79 -14.82 1.53
N GLU A 85 21.78 -14.96 0.66
CA GLU A 85 21.97 -15.56 -0.66
C GLU A 85 20.83 -15.16 -1.60
N LEU A 86 21.15 -14.79 -2.83
CA LEU A 86 20.20 -14.61 -3.92
C LEU A 86 19.89 -15.98 -4.54
N VAL A 87 18.62 -16.37 -4.48
CA VAL A 87 18.14 -17.65 -5.05
C VAL A 87 18.19 -17.63 -6.57
N ASP A 88 17.88 -16.47 -7.15
CA ASP A 88 17.86 -16.28 -8.59
C ASP A 88 19.20 -15.72 -9.06
N GLY A 89 19.66 -16.14 -10.24
CA GLY A 89 20.79 -15.50 -10.92
C GLY A 89 20.51 -14.02 -11.24
N PRO A 90 21.54 -13.24 -11.63
CA PRO A 90 21.33 -11.86 -12.06
C PRO A 90 20.36 -11.84 -13.24
N TRP A 91 19.48 -10.84 -13.27
CA TRP A 91 18.61 -10.66 -14.42
C TRP A 91 19.43 -10.43 -15.70
N PRO A 92 18.94 -10.86 -16.88
CA PRO A 92 19.57 -10.51 -18.14
C PRO A 92 19.73 -8.99 -18.27
N PRO A 93 20.80 -8.48 -18.92
CA PRO A 93 21.06 -7.04 -19.02
C PRO A 93 19.90 -6.22 -19.59
N VAL A 94 19.10 -6.82 -20.48
CA VAL A 94 17.88 -6.19 -21.01
C VAL A 94 16.87 -5.92 -19.90
N LEU A 95 16.59 -6.92 -19.05
CA LEU A 95 15.64 -6.77 -17.95
C LEU A 95 16.16 -5.83 -16.86
N GLN A 96 17.46 -5.85 -16.57
CA GLN A 96 18.06 -4.88 -15.63
C GLN A 96 17.84 -3.44 -16.11
N ARG A 97 18.09 -3.15 -17.40
CA ARG A 97 17.84 -1.83 -17.99
C ARG A 97 16.37 -1.42 -17.94
N CYS A 98 15.45 -2.36 -18.21
CA CYS A 98 14.01 -2.10 -18.09
C CYS A 98 13.61 -1.77 -16.65
N LEU A 99 14.11 -2.52 -15.67
CA LEU A 99 13.85 -2.28 -14.25
C LEU A 99 14.42 -0.94 -13.79
N SER A 100 15.66 -0.60 -14.16
CA SER A 100 16.23 0.72 -13.90
C SER A 100 15.31 1.83 -14.42
N LYS A 101 14.84 1.70 -15.67
CA LYS A 101 13.98 2.74 -16.25
C LYS A 101 12.62 2.86 -15.57
N LEU A 102 12.03 1.74 -15.17
CA LEU A 102 10.77 1.72 -14.44
C LEU A 102 10.92 2.39 -13.06
N TRP A 103 12.02 2.15 -12.36
CA TRP A 103 12.29 2.80 -11.07
C TRP A 103 12.57 4.30 -11.21
N GLU A 104 13.31 4.75 -12.23
CA GLU A 104 13.44 6.18 -12.54
C GLU A 104 12.07 6.83 -12.72
N MET A 105 11.20 6.24 -13.55
CA MET A 105 9.84 6.75 -13.77
C MET A 105 8.99 6.74 -12.50
N PHE A 106 9.12 5.68 -11.68
CA PHE A 106 8.42 5.58 -10.40
C PHE A 106 8.86 6.69 -9.44
N HIS A 107 10.16 6.96 -9.32
CA HIS A 107 10.66 8.04 -8.48
C HIS A 107 10.25 9.42 -9.01
N GLU A 108 10.37 9.68 -10.31
CA GLU A 108 9.93 10.94 -10.93
C GLU A 108 8.43 11.19 -10.69
N GLN A 109 7.59 10.18 -10.90
CA GLN A 109 6.14 10.30 -10.71
C GLN A 109 5.77 10.50 -9.24
N ASN A 110 6.48 9.84 -8.32
CA ASN A 110 6.25 10.01 -6.89
C ASN A 110 6.79 11.33 -6.35
N TYR A 111 7.85 11.88 -6.93
CA TYR A 111 8.41 13.18 -6.53
C TYR A 111 7.38 14.30 -6.69
N GLY A 112 6.66 14.34 -7.81
CA GLY A 112 5.54 15.28 -8.01
C GLY A 112 4.43 15.13 -6.97
N ARG A 113 4.05 13.89 -6.64
CA ARG A 113 3.02 13.61 -5.61
C ARG A 113 3.46 14.05 -4.22
N VAL A 114 4.73 13.88 -3.87
CA VAL A 114 5.29 14.30 -2.58
C VAL A 114 5.30 15.83 -2.46
N LEU A 115 5.68 16.54 -3.54
CA LEU A 115 5.65 18.00 -3.56
C LEU A 115 4.22 18.54 -3.44
N ASP A 116 3.26 17.95 -4.16
CA ASP A 116 1.86 18.34 -4.05
C ASP A 116 1.32 18.10 -2.64
N LYS A 117 1.65 16.93 -2.04
CA LYS A 117 1.28 16.62 -0.66
C LYS A 117 1.83 17.64 0.34
N ASP A 118 3.12 17.98 0.26
CA ASP A 118 3.74 18.98 1.14
C ASP A 118 3.07 20.36 0.99
N LYS A 119 2.73 20.75 -0.24
CA LYS A 119 1.99 21.98 -0.50
C LYS A 119 0.59 21.95 0.13
N PHE A 120 -0.15 20.84 -0.02
CA PHE A 120 -1.46 20.67 0.61
C PHE A 120 -1.38 20.69 2.13
N GLU A 121 -0.38 20.04 2.73
CA GLU A 121 -0.17 20.03 4.18
C GLU A 121 0.11 21.43 4.72
N LYS A 122 0.93 22.23 4.01
CA LYS A 122 1.19 23.63 4.34
C LYS A 122 -0.09 24.48 4.28
N GLU A 123 -0.91 24.33 3.25
CA GLU A 123 -2.18 25.06 3.16
C GLU A 123 -3.17 24.62 4.23
N LEU A 124 -3.26 23.32 4.54
CA LEU A 124 -4.07 22.82 5.65
C LEU A 124 -3.61 23.39 7.01
N ALA A 125 -2.31 23.49 7.24
CA ALA A 125 -1.77 24.09 8.46
C ALA A 125 -2.14 25.57 8.58
N LYS A 126 -2.07 26.33 7.49
CA LYS A 126 -2.54 27.72 7.45
C LYS A 126 -4.01 27.81 7.82
N VAL A 127 -4.88 27.10 7.11
CA VAL A 127 -6.35 27.10 7.35
C VAL A 127 -6.68 26.75 8.79
N LYS A 128 -6.04 25.72 9.37
CA LYS A 128 -6.23 25.34 10.78
C LYS A 128 -5.85 26.48 11.74
N SER A 129 -4.74 27.17 11.47
CA SER A 129 -4.31 28.32 12.29
C SER A 129 -5.31 29.48 12.22
N GLU A 130 -5.88 29.74 11.04
CA GLU A 130 -6.87 30.81 10.86
C GLU A 130 -8.19 30.48 11.54
N HIS A 131 -8.65 29.23 11.37
CA HIS A 131 -9.84 28.73 12.03
C HIS A 131 -9.69 28.81 13.57
N GLY A 132 -8.54 28.44 14.12
CA GLY A 132 -8.26 28.57 15.55
C GLY A 132 -8.32 30.02 16.05
N ARG A 133 -7.77 30.98 15.27
CA ARG A 133 -7.88 32.41 15.57
C ARG A 133 -9.33 32.89 15.58
N GLU A 134 -10.13 32.48 14.60
CA GLU A 134 -11.53 32.92 14.51
C GLU A 134 -12.37 32.31 15.63
N LEU A 135 -12.12 31.05 15.99
CA LEU A 135 -12.77 30.38 17.11
C LEU A 135 -12.47 31.08 18.45
N ALA A 136 -11.22 31.53 18.65
CA ALA A 136 -10.84 32.32 19.82
C ALA A 136 -11.57 33.67 19.88
N LYS A 137 -11.70 34.39 18.75
CA LYS A 137 -12.48 35.65 18.69
C LYS A 137 -13.95 35.42 19.01
N LEU A 138 -14.56 34.38 18.44
CA LEU A 138 -15.96 34.04 18.69
C LEU A 138 -16.17 33.68 20.16
N LYS A 139 -15.24 32.94 20.76
CA LYS A 139 -15.28 32.61 22.18
C LYS A 139 -15.22 33.89 23.04
N MET A 140 -14.27 34.80 22.79
CA MET A 140 -14.21 36.07 23.52
C MET A 140 -15.48 36.91 23.38
N LYS A 141 -16.08 36.96 22.19
CA LYS A 141 -17.37 37.65 21.98
C LYS A 141 -18.50 36.99 22.77
N ASN A 142 -18.53 35.66 22.80
CA ASN A 142 -19.51 34.91 23.57
C ASN A 142 -19.35 35.16 25.08
N ASP A 143 -18.12 35.08 25.59
CA ASP A 143 -17.81 35.35 27.01
C ASP A 143 -18.21 36.78 27.40
N ASN A 144 -17.92 37.78 26.54
CA ASN A 144 -18.36 39.16 26.74
C ASN A 144 -19.89 39.28 26.76
N LEU A 145 -20.58 38.63 25.83
CA LEU A 145 -22.05 38.62 25.81
C LEU A 145 -22.62 37.94 27.04
N CYS A 146 -22.00 36.87 27.54
CA CYS A 146 -22.39 36.23 28.80
C CYS A 146 -22.27 37.21 29.97
N ILE A 147 -21.17 37.97 30.05
CA ILE A 147 -20.97 38.98 31.09
C ILE A 147 -22.03 40.10 30.98
N GLU A 148 -22.28 40.61 29.78
CA GLU A 148 -23.30 41.64 29.54
C GLU A 148 -24.70 41.14 29.88
N TYR A 149 -25.03 39.90 29.51
CA TYR A 149 -26.29 39.26 29.84
C TYR A 149 -26.45 39.07 31.34
N THR A 150 -25.44 38.54 32.03
CA THR A 150 -25.47 38.39 33.49
C THR A 150 -25.67 39.74 34.18
N LYS A 151 -24.99 40.78 33.73
CA LYS A 151 -25.18 42.13 34.27
C LYS A 151 -26.61 42.65 34.05
N LEU A 152 -27.17 42.46 32.86
CA LEU A 152 -28.54 42.86 32.57
C LEU A 152 -29.53 42.10 33.46
N VAL A 153 -29.34 40.79 33.64
CA VAL A 153 -30.15 39.97 34.53
C VAL A 153 -30.05 40.49 35.97
N ASP A 154 -28.84 40.77 36.47
CA ASP A 154 -28.64 41.32 37.81
C ASP A 154 -29.31 42.69 38.00
N ASP A 155 -29.19 43.57 37.00
CA ASP A 155 -29.81 44.90 37.04
C ASP A 155 -31.34 44.79 37.01
N VAL A 156 -31.89 43.85 36.22
CA VAL A 156 -33.32 43.54 36.20
C VAL A 156 -33.78 42.96 37.54
N SER A 157 -33.06 41.99 38.10
CA SER A 157 -33.35 41.42 39.42
C SER A 157 -33.40 42.49 40.50
N LYS A 158 -32.42 43.41 40.54
CA LYS A 158 -32.42 44.54 41.50
C LYS A 158 -33.61 45.49 41.31
N MET A 159 -34.08 45.69 40.08
CA MET A 159 -35.28 46.49 39.81
C MET A 159 -36.55 45.81 40.35
N PHE A 160 -36.62 44.49 40.30
CA PHE A 160 -37.73 43.71 40.86
C PHE A 160 -37.65 43.61 42.40
N ASP A 161 -36.45 43.48 42.98
CA ASP A 161 -36.25 43.45 44.44
C ASP A 161 -36.73 44.74 45.14
N TRP A 162 -36.78 45.88 44.43
CA TRP A 162 -37.35 47.14 44.95
C TRP A 162 -38.90 47.16 44.95
N GLN A 163 -39.54 46.27 44.18
CA GLN A 163 -40.99 46.07 44.16
C GLN A 163 -41.44 44.83 44.98
N ASP A 164 -40.50 43.99 45.41
CA ASP A 164 -40.76 42.70 46.06
C ASP A 164 -41.17 42.79 47.55
N GLY A 165 -41.57 43.98 47.99
CA GLY A 165 -42.42 44.13 49.17
C GLY A 165 -43.89 43.76 48.91
N ARG A 166 -44.33 43.54 47.66
CA ARG A 166 -45.76 43.35 47.31
C ARG A 166 -46.11 42.48 46.09
N VAL A 167 -45.36 41.43 45.73
CA VAL A 167 -45.86 40.48 44.70
C VAL A 167 -45.65 39.03 45.11
N ASP A 168 -46.72 38.25 44.97
CA ASP A 168 -46.85 36.87 45.40
C ASP A 168 -45.94 35.93 44.56
N LYS A 169 -44.74 35.64 45.08
CA LYS A 169 -43.66 34.84 44.46
C LYS A 169 -44.09 33.47 43.92
N ASN A 170 -45.20 32.93 44.41
CA ASN A 170 -45.66 31.58 44.09
C ASN A 170 -46.25 31.45 42.67
N VAL A 171 -46.80 32.54 42.10
CA VAL A 171 -47.44 32.50 40.77
C VAL A 171 -46.41 32.60 39.63
N GLN A 172 -45.39 33.44 39.79
CA GLN A 172 -44.34 33.62 38.80
C GLN A 172 -43.40 32.40 38.71
N GLN A 173 -43.11 31.77 39.85
CA GLN A 173 -42.30 30.55 39.89
C GLN A 173 -42.98 29.37 39.16
N LYS A 174 -44.29 29.19 39.36
CA LYS A 174 -45.06 28.15 38.64
C LYS A 174 -45.10 28.37 37.13
N GLN A 175 -45.27 29.62 36.68
CA GLN A 175 -45.24 29.95 35.24
C GLN A 175 -43.87 29.67 34.61
N MET A 176 -42.77 29.94 35.34
CA MET A 176 -41.41 29.63 34.89
C MET A 176 -41.16 28.11 34.82
N GLU A 177 -41.65 27.35 35.82
CA GLU A 177 -41.53 25.88 35.85
C GLU A 177 -42.33 25.22 34.71
N GLU A 178 -43.54 25.68 34.41
CA GLU A 178 -44.33 25.19 33.26
C GLU A 178 -43.69 25.52 31.91
N GLU A 179 -43.15 26.74 31.74
CA GLU A 179 -42.39 27.14 30.54
C GLU A 179 -41.12 26.29 30.34
N LEU A 180 -40.39 26.01 31.42
CA LEU A 180 -39.18 25.18 31.38
C LEU A 180 -39.52 23.73 31.01
N GLU A 181 -40.57 23.17 31.59
CA GLU A 181 -41.02 21.82 31.31
C GLU A 181 -41.52 21.69 29.86
N LYS A 182 -42.18 22.72 29.32
CA LYS A 182 -42.57 22.76 27.91
C LYS A 182 -41.35 22.80 26.98
N LYS A 183 -40.38 23.68 27.26
CA LYS A 183 -39.14 23.78 26.47
C LYS A 183 -38.33 22.48 26.54
N LYS A 184 -38.30 21.81 27.69
CA LYS A 184 -37.65 20.51 27.86
C LYS A 184 -38.28 19.45 26.96
N LYS A 185 -39.62 19.36 26.92
CA LYS A 185 -40.33 18.43 26.03
C LYS A 185 -40.08 18.73 24.54
N GLU A 186 -40.11 19.99 24.14
CA GLU A 186 -39.78 20.39 22.76
C GLU A 186 -38.34 20.00 22.36
N LEU A 187 -37.39 20.12 23.30
CA LEU A 187 -35.99 19.75 23.08
C LEU A 187 -35.81 18.22 22.99
N GLU A 188 -36.53 17.47 23.83
CA GLU A 188 -36.57 15.99 23.78
C GLU A 188 -37.17 15.47 22.47
N GLU A 189 -38.28 16.06 22.00
CA GLU A 189 -38.88 15.72 20.70
C GLU A 189 -37.95 16.01 19.53
N LYS A 190 -37.27 17.17 19.56
CA LYS A 190 -36.29 17.54 18.53
C LYS A 190 -35.10 16.59 18.50
N ALA A 191 -34.57 16.22 19.68
CA ALA A 191 -33.48 15.26 19.80
C ALA A 191 -33.91 13.86 19.29
N MET A 192 -35.13 13.42 19.61
CA MET A 192 -35.68 12.15 19.11
C MET A 192 -35.78 12.13 17.58
N LEU A 193 -36.23 13.24 16.98
CA LEU A 193 -36.37 13.36 15.53
C LEU A 193 -35.00 13.37 14.82
N GLU A 194 -34.00 14.02 15.41
CA GLU A 194 -32.62 14.02 14.90
C GLU A 194 -32.00 12.61 14.93
N VAL A 195 -32.18 11.88 16.04
CA VAL A 195 -31.74 10.48 16.15
C VAL A 195 -32.42 9.59 15.10
N GLN A 196 -33.71 9.79 14.85
CA GLN A 196 -34.42 9.05 13.79
C GLN A 196 -33.89 9.37 12.39
N MET A 197 -33.60 10.64 12.09
CA MET A 197 -32.98 11.02 10.81
C MET A 197 -31.62 10.37 10.62
N GLU A 198 -30.75 10.40 11.63
CA GLU A 198 -29.43 9.76 11.56
C GLU A 198 -29.55 8.24 11.37
N LYS A 199 -30.50 7.59 12.06
CA LYS A 199 -30.79 6.17 11.86
C LYS A 199 -31.22 5.86 10.42
N LEU A 200 -32.03 6.72 9.80
CA LEU A 200 -32.43 6.57 8.40
C LEU A 200 -31.27 6.79 7.41
N LYS A 201 -30.38 7.76 7.68
CA LYS A 201 -29.17 7.99 6.86
C LYS A 201 -28.25 6.76 6.91
N LEU A 202 -27.98 6.25 8.10
CA LEU A 202 -27.16 5.05 8.30
C LEU A 202 -27.77 3.82 7.59
N ALA A 203 -29.09 3.63 7.67
CA ALA A 203 -29.76 2.54 6.97
C ALA A 203 -29.62 2.65 5.44
N LYS A 204 -29.71 3.88 4.90
CA LYS A 204 -29.50 4.14 3.47
C LYS A 204 -28.07 3.83 3.04
N GLU A 205 -27.07 4.27 3.81
CA GLU A 205 -25.66 4.00 3.56
C GLU A 205 -25.37 2.49 3.60
N GLN A 206 -25.88 1.78 4.60
CA GLN A 206 -25.77 0.32 4.69
C GLN A 206 -26.37 -0.37 3.46
N MET A 207 -27.53 0.07 2.99
CA MET A 207 -28.15 -0.47 1.77
C MET A 207 -27.29 -0.23 0.52
N CYS A 208 -26.71 0.96 0.36
CA CYS A 208 -25.81 1.27 -0.75
C CYS A 208 -24.54 0.41 -0.73
N ILE A 209 -23.96 0.17 0.45
CA ILE A 209 -22.79 -0.69 0.62
C ILE A 209 -23.14 -2.13 0.22
N LEU A 210 -24.25 -2.67 0.73
CA LEU A 210 -24.68 -4.04 0.40
C LEU A 210 -24.95 -4.22 -1.09
N GLN A 211 -25.56 -3.22 -1.74
CA GLN A 211 -25.80 -3.24 -3.18
C GLN A 211 -24.49 -3.23 -3.97
N SER A 212 -23.54 -2.36 -3.60
CA SER A 212 -22.21 -2.33 -4.21
C SER A 212 -21.46 -3.66 -4.02
N GLN A 213 -21.53 -4.26 -2.83
CA GLN A 213 -20.94 -5.58 -2.57
C GLN A 213 -21.54 -6.66 -3.47
N ALA A 214 -22.87 -6.67 -3.67
CA ALA A 214 -23.53 -7.62 -4.57
C ALA A 214 -23.07 -7.46 -6.03
N ASP A 215 -22.91 -6.23 -6.50
CA ASP A 215 -22.43 -5.94 -7.85
C ASP A 215 -20.97 -6.36 -8.04
N ILE A 216 -20.10 -6.10 -7.07
CA ILE A 216 -18.71 -6.55 -7.07
C ILE A 216 -18.67 -8.08 -7.17
N ILE A 217 -19.41 -8.80 -6.32
CA ILE A 217 -19.45 -10.27 -6.33
C ILE A 217 -19.92 -10.80 -7.69
N LYS A 218 -20.98 -10.21 -8.25
CA LYS A 218 -21.51 -10.60 -9.56
C LYS A 218 -20.47 -10.40 -10.67
N ASN A 219 -19.81 -9.25 -10.69
CA ASN A 219 -18.80 -8.91 -11.69
C ASN A 219 -17.56 -9.81 -11.57
N THR A 220 -17.09 -10.08 -10.34
CA THR A 220 -15.96 -10.99 -10.10
C THR A 220 -16.28 -12.41 -10.56
N ARG A 221 -17.49 -12.92 -10.28
CA ARG A 221 -17.91 -14.25 -10.77
C ARG A 221 -17.93 -14.32 -12.30
N LYS A 222 -18.44 -13.27 -12.95
CA LYS A 222 -18.43 -13.19 -14.42
C LYS A 222 -17.00 -13.23 -14.97
N ALA A 223 -16.11 -12.38 -14.44
CA ALA A 223 -14.71 -12.34 -14.86
C ALA A 223 -14.00 -13.68 -14.65
N MET A 224 -14.27 -14.38 -13.55
CA MET A 224 -13.73 -15.73 -13.33
C MET A 224 -14.20 -16.74 -14.37
N ASN A 225 -15.48 -16.70 -14.76
CA ASN A 225 -16.00 -17.58 -15.81
C ASN A 225 -15.37 -17.26 -17.17
N ASP A 226 -15.21 -15.98 -17.50
CA ASP A 226 -14.57 -15.56 -18.75
C ASP A 226 -13.11 -16.05 -18.82
N VAL A 227 -12.35 -15.90 -17.72
CA VAL A 227 -10.98 -16.43 -17.60
C VAL A 227 -10.93 -17.95 -17.70
N GLN A 228 -11.95 -18.66 -17.19
CA GLN A 228 -12.03 -20.11 -17.31
C GLN A 228 -12.24 -20.53 -18.77
N VAL A 229 -13.13 -19.82 -19.50
CA VAL A 229 -13.36 -20.06 -20.94
C VAL A 229 -12.08 -19.81 -21.73
N ASP A 230 -11.40 -18.70 -21.49
CA ASP A 230 -10.13 -18.38 -22.17
C ASP A 230 -9.06 -19.44 -21.90
N ARG A 231 -8.96 -19.93 -20.66
CA ARG A 231 -8.04 -21.01 -20.30
C ARG A 231 -8.33 -22.30 -21.08
N ASP A 232 -9.60 -22.67 -21.21
CA ASP A 232 -9.99 -23.88 -21.94
C ASP A 232 -9.68 -23.76 -23.44
N VAL A 233 -9.80 -22.56 -24.02
CA VAL A 233 -9.37 -22.27 -25.40
C VAL A 233 -7.86 -22.41 -25.55
N VAL A 234 -7.08 -21.78 -24.67
CA VAL A 234 -5.61 -21.86 -24.67
C VAL A 234 -5.13 -23.30 -24.52
N MET A 235 -5.78 -24.11 -23.68
CA MET A 235 -5.46 -25.53 -23.53
C MET A 235 -5.66 -26.32 -24.83
N LYS A 236 -6.74 -26.04 -25.58
CA LYS A 236 -6.99 -26.67 -26.88
C LYS A 236 -5.98 -26.25 -27.94
N GLU A 237 -5.63 -24.97 -27.99
CA GLU A 237 -4.63 -24.45 -28.93
C GLU A 237 -3.23 -25.00 -28.64
N LYS A 238 -2.86 -25.08 -27.35
CA LYS A 238 -1.62 -25.70 -26.92
C LYS A 238 -1.51 -27.16 -27.40
N ALA A 239 -2.57 -27.96 -27.22
CA ALA A 239 -2.57 -29.35 -27.66
C ALA A 239 -2.40 -29.48 -29.20
N LYS A 240 -3.00 -28.57 -29.98
CA LYS A 240 -2.81 -28.53 -31.44
C LYS A 240 -1.35 -28.19 -31.81
N LEU A 241 -0.74 -27.23 -31.12
CA LEU A 241 0.66 -26.86 -31.34
C LEU A 241 1.61 -27.99 -30.96
N GLU A 242 1.35 -28.69 -29.86
CA GLU A 242 2.16 -29.86 -29.46
C GLU A 242 2.11 -30.97 -30.51
N LEU A 243 0.93 -31.25 -31.09
CA LEU A 243 0.80 -32.18 -32.21
C LEU A 243 1.58 -31.72 -33.44
N ALA A 244 1.44 -30.45 -33.84
CA ALA A 244 2.17 -29.90 -34.98
C ALA A 244 3.70 -29.96 -34.79
N VAL A 245 4.19 -29.67 -33.58
CA VAL A 245 5.61 -29.80 -33.24
C VAL A 245 6.07 -31.26 -33.32
N ALA A 246 5.27 -32.21 -32.84
CA ALA A 246 5.61 -33.63 -32.91
C ALA A 246 5.69 -34.15 -34.37
N GLU A 247 4.80 -33.68 -35.25
CA GLU A 247 4.84 -33.97 -36.68
C GLU A 247 6.10 -33.41 -37.33
N LEU A 248 6.40 -32.12 -37.12
CA LEU A 248 7.60 -31.47 -37.66
C LEU A 248 8.90 -32.13 -37.19
N LEU A 249 8.95 -32.59 -35.94
CA LEU A 249 10.11 -33.32 -35.42
C LEU A 249 10.29 -34.66 -36.15
N LYS A 250 9.21 -35.43 -36.36
CA LYS A 250 9.28 -36.70 -37.13
C LYS A 250 9.79 -36.47 -38.56
N ASP A 251 9.27 -35.46 -39.24
CA ASP A 251 9.68 -35.13 -40.61
C ASP A 251 11.14 -34.65 -40.68
N GLY A 252 11.60 -33.91 -39.66
CA GLY A 252 12.99 -33.50 -39.50
C GLY A 252 13.94 -34.68 -39.34
N TYR A 253 13.60 -35.67 -38.49
CA TYR A 253 14.41 -36.89 -38.34
C TYR A 253 14.51 -37.68 -39.64
N GLY A 254 13.38 -37.88 -40.34
CA GLY A 254 13.37 -38.58 -41.63
C GLY A 254 14.19 -37.87 -42.72
N SER A 255 14.23 -36.53 -42.68
CA SER A 255 15.04 -35.73 -43.61
C SER A 255 16.54 -35.82 -43.29
N LYS A 256 16.90 -35.85 -41.99
CA LYS A 256 18.29 -36.03 -41.55
C LYS A 256 18.84 -37.41 -41.93
N GLU A 257 18.06 -38.46 -41.74
CA GLU A 257 18.45 -39.84 -42.05
C GLU A 257 18.72 -40.03 -43.56
N LYS A 258 17.89 -39.40 -44.41
CA LYS A 258 18.12 -39.36 -45.87
C LYS A 258 19.42 -38.62 -46.23
N LEU A 259 19.73 -37.51 -45.55
CA LEU A 259 20.97 -36.77 -45.77
C LEU A 259 22.21 -37.57 -45.34
N GLU A 260 22.15 -38.30 -44.23
CA GLU A 260 23.24 -39.18 -43.79
C GLU A 260 23.50 -40.33 -44.77
N GLN A 261 22.45 -40.95 -45.33
CA GLN A 261 22.60 -41.96 -46.38
C GLN A 261 23.27 -41.41 -47.65
N ILE A 262 22.86 -40.22 -48.11
CA ILE A 262 23.48 -39.56 -49.27
C ILE A 262 24.96 -39.26 -48.98
N LYS A 263 25.28 -38.79 -47.77
CA LYS A 263 26.65 -38.50 -47.37
C LYS A 263 27.53 -39.75 -47.37
N ALA A 264 27.02 -40.87 -46.86
CA ALA A 264 27.73 -42.15 -46.86
C ALA A 264 28.05 -42.65 -48.28
N ILE A 265 27.16 -42.43 -49.25
CA ILE A 265 27.40 -42.78 -50.67
C ILE A 265 28.50 -41.89 -51.29
N LEU A 266 28.59 -40.62 -50.89
CA LEU A 266 29.61 -39.70 -51.40
C LEU A 266 31.00 -39.95 -50.79
N GLU A 267 31.06 -40.59 -49.63
CA GLU A 267 32.31 -40.93 -48.92
C GLU A 267 32.84 -42.34 -49.27
N SER A 268 32.09 -43.15 -50.02
CA SER A 268 32.50 -44.47 -50.55
C SER A 268 33.10 -44.40 -51.94
#